data_AF-A0A9P9QPX0-F1
#
_entry.id   AF-A0A9P9QPX0-F1
#
_cell.length_a   1.000
_cell.length_b   1.000
_cell.length_c   1.000
_cell.angle_alpha   90.00
_cell.angle_beta   90.00
_cell.angle_gamma   90.00
#
_symmetry.space_group_name_H-M   'P 1'
#
loop_
_entity.id
_entity.type
_entity.pdbx_description
1 polymer ?
#
loop_
_entity_poly.entity_id
_entity_poly.type
_entity_poly.pdbx_seq_one_letter_code
_entity_poly.pdbx_strand_id
1 'polypeptide(L)'
;MMSDYVQDGLWIDHSTNTKYITVTEERASKITILLSLVVWLSLLRSYEIFRRFFQIVYQMKNRSSRTADEAIAMEDLTIREVLPAVVAQVLSEERSMEGVLPRIIRDYVLASPVRLPGTTTISQKRFSRWCCNALKKTLLIAAGLLFIGLAVGYQFIVTYTSLIIDHNTVRSKHPKAGAWYPDVLNSHHMANTSIFPVVNEFQTDLMFKAVAYADACYKEDARDAECSLFYKPRLNYTELHNASCPFEEHMCLGEPNNAFVLDTDWIDAKVLGINKQHTCQFRARKVCSPLNLEGYIRSRPTHGSDSVYVEYMLGDGWGIVQQGNKTFGDEVKEDALFNPSSPRQLIPEMRVQGGRVTVYFVRPVSVAYTRSSSDPVFPATLTTVTSMDRNFPLYYNPHQRSTAFACADSFTIRHSTHHHLEWQPRYQNLTSLEDAGWTSPDETTSLHILNITQLAPSYFLSRYADMSAHFDAPRRIGSFYSAQVDKEQWKLEARKIFVTELALLQYHSHEVTHGLGYNLPHAINILDKFGINASGIMLFPAPGWKNIKVSTLLGFLCACIACWVLDYISKYW
;
A
#
# COMPACT_ATOMS: atom_id res chain seq x y z
N MET A 1 -13.06 -17.26 1.47
CA MET A 1 -11.80 -17.95 1.09
C MET A 1 -10.55 -17.25 1.63
N MET A 2 -10.45 -15.92 1.71
CA MET A 2 -9.24 -15.27 2.31
C MET A 2 -8.99 -15.59 3.79
N SER A 3 -9.98 -16.06 4.56
CA SER A 3 -9.84 -16.36 5.99
C SER A 3 -8.77 -17.42 6.29
N ASP A 4 -8.58 -18.38 5.39
CA ASP A 4 -7.79 -19.58 5.69
C ASP A 4 -6.29 -19.35 5.47
N TYR A 5 -5.93 -18.20 4.91
CA TYR A 5 -4.57 -17.85 4.51
C TYR A 5 -3.92 -16.81 5.42
N VAL A 6 -4.59 -16.44 6.51
CA VAL A 6 -4.07 -15.50 7.49
C VAL A 6 -3.49 -16.26 8.68
N GLN A 7 -2.29 -15.88 9.11
CA GLN A 7 -1.74 -16.38 10.37
C GLN A 7 -2.39 -15.65 11.54
N ASP A 8 -3.26 -16.36 12.28
CA ASP A 8 -3.82 -15.90 13.53
C ASP A 8 -2.82 -16.08 14.70
N GLY A 9 -2.91 -15.21 15.71
CA GLY A 9 -2.07 -15.28 16.90
C GLY A 9 -0.95 -14.24 16.96
N LEU A 10 0.04 -14.50 17.82
CA LEU A 10 1.13 -13.58 18.15
C LEU A 10 2.21 -13.55 17.06
N TRP A 11 2.59 -12.36 16.62
CA TRP A 11 3.71 -12.17 15.70
C TRP A 11 4.40 -10.82 15.93
N ILE A 12 5.53 -10.61 15.23
CA ILE A 12 6.34 -9.39 15.31
C ILE A 12 6.39 -8.77 13.92
N ASP A 13 6.04 -7.49 13.82
CA ASP A 13 6.34 -6.67 12.67
C ASP A 13 7.75 -6.11 12.82
N HIS A 14 8.68 -6.62 12.02
CA HIS A 14 10.08 -6.21 12.05
C HIS A 14 10.33 -4.82 11.44
N SER A 15 9.34 -4.20 10.79
CA SER A 15 9.45 -2.81 10.34
C SER A 15 9.27 -1.81 11.48
N THR A 16 8.34 -2.10 12.39
CA THR A 16 8.01 -1.25 13.54
C THR A 16 8.53 -1.81 14.87
N ASN A 17 9.18 -2.99 14.85
CA ASN A 17 9.55 -3.77 16.01
C ASN A 17 8.40 -3.96 17.03
N THR A 18 7.17 -4.04 16.51
CA THR A 18 5.96 -4.10 17.35
C THR A 18 5.39 -5.52 17.36
N LYS A 19 4.99 -5.98 18.54
CA LYS A 19 4.33 -7.27 18.72
C LYS A 19 2.82 -7.12 18.56
N TYR A 20 2.24 -7.95 17.70
CA TYR A 20 0.83 -7.93 17.37
C TYR A 20 0.17 -9.27 17.66
N ILE A 21 -1.11 -9.23 18.03
CA ILE A 21 -1.99 -10.41 18.02
C ILE A 21 -2.98 -10.19 16.89
N THR A 22 -2.89 -11.01 15.85
CA THR A 22 -3.86 -11.01 14.75
C THR A 22 -5.12 -11.75 15.19
N VAL A 23 -6.26 -11.09 15.07
CA VAL A 23 -7.57 -11.68 15.32
C VAL A 23 -8.54 -11.29 14.22
N THR A 24 -9.58 -12.09 14.03
CA THR A 24 -10.69 -11.71 13.14
C THR A 24 -11.37 -10.45 13.67
N GLU A 25 -11.97 -9.66 12.79
CA GLU A 25 -12.68 -8.44 13.16
C GLU A 25 -13.80 -8.69 14.18
N GLU A 26 -14.50 -9.82 14.06
CA GLU A 26 -15.49 -10.26 15.05
C GLU A 26 -14.86 -10.47 16.43
N ARG A 27 -13.71 -11.16 16.51
CA ARG A 27 -12.99 -11.38 17.77
C ARG A 27 -12.41 -10.08 18.30
N ALA A 28 -11.90 -9.20 17.44
CA ALA A 28 -11.42 -7.88 17.81
C ALA A 28 -12.54 -7.05 18.45
N SER A 29 -13.72 -7.03 17.85
CA SER A 29 -14.91 -6.38 18.40
C SER A 29 -15.26 -6.93 19.79
N LYS A 30 -15.32 -8.25 19.96
CA LYS A 30 -15.56 -8.90 21.26
C LYS A 30 -14.50 -8.51 22.31
N ILE A 31 -13.23 -8.46 21.93
CA ILE A 31 -12.13 -8.03 22.81
C ILE A 31 -12.31 -6.56 23.20
N THR A 32 -12.61 -5.67 22.25
CA THR A 32 -12.86 -4.24 22.53
C THR A 32 -14.02 -4.04 23.49
N ILE A 33 -15.10 -4.81 23.34
CA ILE A 33 -16.25 -4.79 24.24
C ILE A 33 -15.85 -5.23 25.64
N LEU A 34 -15.14 -6.36 25.74
CA LEU A 34 -14.65 -6.87 27.02
C LEU A 34 -13.74 -5.85 27.72
N LEU A 35 -12.81 -5.24 26.97
CA LEU A 35 -11.92 -4.19 27.49
C LEU A 35 -12.73 -2.98 27.95
N SER A 36 -13.71 -2.52 27.16
CA SER A 36 -14.58 -1.39 27.52
C SER A 36 -15.37 -1.65 28.81
N LEU A 37 -15.89 -2.87 28.99
CA LEU A 37 -16.57 -3.29 30.22
C LEU A 37 -15.61 -3.28 31.42
N VAL A 38 -14.38 -3.80 31.25
CA VAL A 38 -13.36 -3.78 32.31
C VAL A 38 -13.04 -2.34 32.72
N VAL A 39 -12.92 -1.40 31.77
CA VAL A 39 -12.69 0.00 32.14
C VAL A 39 -13.89 0.59 32.85
N TRP A 40 -15.09 0.36 32.33
CA TRP A 40 -16.29 0.91 32.94
C TRP A 40 -16.45 0.44 34.39
N LEU A 41 -16.22 -0.85 34.65
CA LEU A 41 -16.20 -1.39 36.01
C LEU A 41 -15.08 -0.78 36.87
N SER A 42 -13.92 -0.50 36.28
CA SER A 42 -12.80 0.17 36.96
C SER A 42 -13.12 1.63 37.29
N LEU A 43 -13.81 2.34 36.40
CA LEU A 43 -14.26 3.73 36.59
C LEU A 43 -15.37 3.82 37.64
N LEU A 44 -16.33 2.89 37.64
CA LEU A 44 -17.36 2.83 38.68
C LEU A 44 -16.73 2.65 40.06
N ARG A 45 -15.67 1.84 40.15
CA ARG A 45 -14.92 1.69 41.40
C ARG A 45 -14.14 2.93 41.78
N SER A 46 -13.44 3.56 40.84
CA SER A 46 -12.71 4.80 41.14
C SER A 46 -13.66 5.92 41.56
N TYR A 47 -14.87 5.96 41.00
CA TYR A 47 -15.94 6.86 41.44
C TYR A 47 -16.31 6.66 42.92
N GLU A 48 -16.41 5.41 43.39
CA GLU A 48 -16.66 5.11 44.81
C GLU A 48 -15.53 5.60 45.72
N ILE A 49 -14.26 5.54 45.28
CA ILE A 49 -13.13 6.12 46.03
C ILE A 49 -13.32 7.64 46.16
N PHE A 50 -13.63 8.32 45.06
CA PHE A 50 -13.88 9.76 45.09
C PHE A 50 -15.06 10.11 45.99
N ARG A 51 -16.16 9.36 45.90
CA ARG A 51 -17.35 9.53 46.74
C ARG A 51 -17.00 9.42 48.23
N ARG A 52 -16.26 8.38 48.62
CA ARG A 52 -15.81 8.18 50.01
C ARG A 52 -14.88 9.30 50.48
N PHE A 53 -13.92 9.71 49.64
CA PHE A 53 -13.05 10.83 49.95
C PHE A 53 -13.84 12.12 50.21
N PHE A 54 -14.82 12.43 49.35
CA PHE A 54 -15.70 13.58 49.55
C PHE A 54 -16.54 13.46 50.83
N GLN A 55 -17.02 12.27 51.19
CA GLN A 55 -17.71 12.04 52.45
C GLN A 55 -16.81 12.30 53.66
N ILE A 56 -15.56 11.82 53.64
CA ILE A 56 -14.58 12.06 54.71
C ILE A 56 -14.29 13.56 54.84
N VAL A 57 -14.01 14.25 53.73
CA VAL A 57 -13.76 15.70 53.72
C VAL A 57 -14.98 16.47 54.25
N TYR A 58 -16.19 16.06 53.85
CA TYR A 58 -17.43 16.66 54.34
C TYR A 58 -17.62 16.43 55.86
N GLN A 59 -17.36 15.22 56.34
CA GLN A 59 -17.42 14.90 57.78
C GLN A 59 -16.37 15.69 58.58
N MET A 60 -15.14 15.82 58.08
CA MET A 60 -14.10 16.63 58.73
C MET A 60 -14.52 18.10 58.84
N LYS A 61 -15.13 18.66 57.78
CA LYS A 61 -15.61 20.04 57.78
C LYS A 61 -16.79 20.27 58.74
N ASN A 62 -17.71 19.31 58.84
CA ASN A 62 -18.90 19.41 59.70
C ASN A 62 -18.68 18.93 61.15
N ARG A 63 -17.54 18.32 61.48
CA ARG A 63 -17.20 17.90 62.84
C ARG A 63 -17.15 19.06 63.85
N SER A 64 -17.04 20.30 63.38
CA SER A 64 -17.05 21.50 64.24
C SER A 64 -18.45 21.93 64.74
N SER A 65 -19.55 21.26 64.36
CA SER A 65 -20.91 21.81 64.57
C SER A 65 -21.98 20.82 65.06
N ARG A 66 -21.67 19.54 65.32
CA ARG A 66 -22.72 18.55 65.69
C ARG A 66 -22.63 18.07 67.14
N THR A 67 -23.68 18.41 67.91
CA THR A 67 -24.15 17.68 69.10
C THR A 67 -24.79 16.34 68.69
N ALA A 68 -24.81 15.37 69.61
CA ALA A 68 -24.71 13.94 69.34
C ALA A 68 -25.95 13.18 68.80
N ASP A 69 -27.12 13.80 68.58
CA ASP A 69 -28.38 13.02 68.54
C ASP A 69 -29.05 12.79 67.17
N GLU A 70 -28.40 13.05 66.03
CA GLU A 70 -29.00 12.75 64.71
C GLU A 70 -28.06 11.95 63.78
N ALA A 71 -27.93 10.66 64.07
CA ALA A 71 -27.37 9.68 63.14
C ALA A 71 -28.49 9.08 62.27
N ILE A 72 -28.85 9.78 61.19
CA ILE A 72 -29.77 9.25 60.18
C ILE A 72 -29.03 8.17 59.38
N ALA A 73 -29.53 6.93 59.51
CA ALA A 73 -29.16 5.80 58.68
C ALA A 73 -29.52 6.11 57.22
N MET A 74 -28.49 6.38 56.41
CA MET A 74 -28.63 6.42 54.96
C MET A 74 -28.54 4.98 54.50
N GLU A 75 -29.71 4.37 54.29
CA GLU A 75 -29.81 2.98 53.84
C GLU A 75 -29.15 2.86 52.46
N ASP A 76 -28.04 2.12 52.46
CA ASP A 76 -27.14 1.92 51.35
C ASP A 76 -27.81 0.91 50.41
N LEU A 77 -28.58 1.40 49.43
CA LEU A 77 -28.99 0.58 48.29
C LEU A 77 -27.72 0.19 47.54
N THR A 78 -27.21 -0.99 47.88
CA THR A 78 -25.94 -1.52 47.40
C THR A 78 -26.04 -1.67 45.89
N ILE A 79 -25.39 -0.74 45.18
CA ILE A 79 -25.13 -0.78 43.72
C ILE A 79 -24.64 -2.18 43.28
N ARG A 80 -24.02 -2.92 44.21
CA ARG A 80 -23.57 -4.31 44.09
C ARG A 80 -24.63 -5.32 43.64
N GLU A 81 -25.89 -5.17 44.01
CA GLU A 81 -26.94 -6.17 43.69
C GLU A 81 -27.65 -5.87 42.36
N VAL A 82 -27.82 -4.59 42.02
CA VAL A 82 -28.59 -4.17 40.84
C VAL A 82 -27.76 -4.20 39.56
N LEU A 83 -26.46 -3.92 39.66
CA LEU A 83 -25.58 -3.79 38.48
C LEU A 83 -25.46 -5.09 37.65
N PRO A 84 -25.22 -6.28 38.24
CA PRO A 84 -25.09 -7.51 37.45
C PRO A 84 -26.38 -7.87 36.71
N ALA A 85 -27.54 -7.63 37.32
CA ALA A 85 -28.85 -7.90 36.73
C ALA A 85 -29.14 -6.97 35.55
N VAL A 86 -28.84 -5.68 35.69
CA VAL A 86 -29.03 -4.69 34.63
C VAL A 86 -28.07 -4.92 33.46
N VAL A 87 -26.80 -5.21 33.73
CA VAL A 87 -25.84 -5.53 32.67
C VAL A 87 -26.25 -6.81 31.93
N ALA A 88 -26.69 -7.85 32.64
CA ALA A 88 -27.20 -9.07 32.03
C ALA A 88 -28.45 -8.80 31.16
N GLN A 89 -29.36 -7.95 31.63
CA GLN A 89 -30.56 -7.57 30.90
C GLN A 89 -30.23 -6.79 29.62
N VAL A 90 -29.42 -5.73 29.71
CA VAL A 90 -29.09 -4.91 28.52
C VAL A 90 -28.30 -5.71 27.48
N LEU A 91 -27.39 -6.58 27.92
CA LEU A 91 -26.67 -7.48 27.02
C LEU A 91 -27.57 -8.51 26.32
N SER A 92 -28.72 -8.85 26.92
CA SER A 92 -29.67 -9.79 26.34
C SER A 92 -30.67 -9.15 25.36
N GLU A 93 -30.99 -7.87 25.54
CA GLU A 93 -32.02 -7.17 24.77
C GLU A 93 -31.45 -6.42 23.54
N GLU A 94 -30.24 -5.90 23.61
CA GLU A 94 -29.73 -4.99 22.58
C GLU A 94 -28.95 -5.73 21.48
N ARG A 95 -29.47 -5.69 20.24
CA ARG A 95 -28.78 -6.27 19.07
C ARG A 95 -27.69 -5.36 18.50
N SER A 96 -27.77 -4.05 18.78
CA SER A 96 -26.81 -3.04 18.33
C SER A 96 -25.96 -2.56 19.50
N MET A 97 -24.65 -2.75 19.38
CA MET A 97 -23.66 -2.41 20.41
C MET A 97 -23.57 -0.91 20.71
N GLU A 98 -23.90 -0.05 19.75
CA GLU A 98 -23.96 1.40 19.94
C GLU A 98 -25.10 1.81 20.91
N GLY A 99 -26.13 0.97 21.06
CA GLY A 99 -27.27 1.21 21.94
C GLY A 99 -27.02 0.82 23.39
N VAL A 100 -26.15 -0.16 23.66
CA VAL A 100 -25.95 -0.75 25.00
C VAL A 100 -25.51 0.29 26.03
N LEU A 101 -24.47 1.06 25.71
CA LEU A 101 -23.86 2.00 26.67
C LEU A 101 -24.75 3.25 26.93
N PRO A 102 -25.33 3.91 25.91
CA PRO A 102 -26.30 4.98 26.13
C PRO A 102 -27.51 4.52 26.95
N ARG A 103 -27.97 3.29 26.76
CA ARG A 103 -29.10 2.72 27.48
C ARG A 103 -28.78 2.51 28.96
N ILE A 104 -27.60 1.96 29.28
CA ILE A 104 -27.12 1.84 30.68
C ILE A 104 -27.01 3.22 31.35
N ILE A 105 -26.45 4.22 30.66
CA ILE A 105 -26.31 5.57 31.21
C ILE A 105 -27.68 6.20 31.44
N ARG A 106 -28.58 6.12 30.45
CA ARG A 106 -29.93 6.69 30.54
C ARG A 106 -30.74 6.02 31.65
N ASP A 107 -30.74 4.70 31.71
CA ASP A 107 -31.62 3.94 32.59
C ASP A 107 -31.07 3.85 34.02
N TYR A 108 -29.79 4.16 34.26
CA TYR A 108 -29.18 4.07 35.59
C TYR A 108 -28.68 5.41 36.15
N VAL A 109 -27.98 6.22 35.34
CA VAL A 109 -27.40 7.49 35.80
C VAL A 109 -28.46 8.59 35.85
N LEU A 110 -29.39 8.60 34.90
CA LEU A 110 -30.42 9.64 34.81
C LEU A 110 -31.74 9.24 35.49
N ALA A 111 -32.04 7.94 35.60
CA ALA A 111 -33.34 7.47 36.09
C ALA A 111 -33.42 7.18 37.60
N SER A 112 -32.37 7.45 38.39
CA SER A 112 -32.43 7.37 39.85
C SER A 112 -32.70 8.75 40.46
N PRO A 113 -33.97 9.19 40.61
CA PRO A 113 -34.26 10.34 41.44
C PRO A 113 -33.99 9.94 42.89
N VAL A 114 -32.95 10.53 43.49
CA VAL A 114 -32.75 10.49 44.94
C VAL A 114 -34.02 11.06 45.60
N ARG A 115 -34.93 10.19 46.03
CA ARG A 115 -36.10 10.57 46.83
C ARG A 115 -35.59 10.87 48.24
N LEU A 116 -35.33 12.14 48.51
CA LEU A 116 -35.07 12.62 49.87
C LEU A 116 -36.30 12.35 50.74
N PRO A 117 -36.17 11.70 51.92
CA PRO A 117 -37.29 11.45 52.81
C PRO A 117 -37.98 12.74 53.24
N GLY A 118 -39.31 12.66 53.39
CA GLY A 118 -40.22 13.78 53.56
C GLY A 118 -39.81 14.82 54.60
N THR A 119 -39.87 16.09 54.19
CA THR A 119 -39.76 17.24 55.09
C THR A 119 -41.16 17.81 55.35
N THR A 120 -41.76 17.40 56.47
CA THR A 120 -42.94 18.08 57.03
C THR A 120 -42.49 19.27 57.89
N THR A 121 -42.65 20.45 57.27
CA THR A 121 -43.10 21.73 57.83
C THR A 121 -42.51 22.34 59.13
N ILE A 122 -41.76 23.43 58.89
CA ILE A 122 -41.86 24.80 59.48
C ILE A 122 -41.33 25.03 60.92
N SER A 123 -40.12 25.61 61.03
CA SER A 123 -39.87 26.96 61.60
C SER A 123 -38.36 27.20 61.90
N GLN A 124 -37.54 27.38 60.85
CA GLN A 124 -36.22 28.00 60.98
C GLN A 124 -35.87 28.78 59.70
N LYS A 125 -36.75 29.74 59.37
CA LYS A 125 -36.71 30.54 58.14
C LYS A 125 -35.82 31.77 58.33
N ARG A 126 -34.53 31.66 57.98
CA ARG A 126 -33.77 32.66 57.16
C ARG A 126 -32.30 32.29 57.02
N PHE A 127 -31.66 31.68 58.02
CA PHE A 127 -30.25 31.26 57.93
C PHE A 127 -30.06 29.96 57.10
N SER A 128 -31.03 29.03 57.20
CA SER A 128 -31.04 27.78 56.44
C SER A 128 -31.16 27.97 54.91
N ARG A 129 -31.87 29.00 54.42
CA ARG A 129 -31.99 29.24 52.97
C ARG A 129 -30.69 29.70 52.32
N TRP A 130 -29.83 30.41 53.05
CA TRP A 130 -28.56 30.90 52.50
C TRP A 130 -27.51 29.78 52.46
N CYS A 131 -27.38 29.00 53.55
CA CYS A 131 -26.52 27.81 53.57
C CYS A 131 -27.00 26.72 52.59
N CYS A 132 -28.31 26.47 52.48
CA CYS A 132 -28.82 25.44 51.57
C CYS A 132 -28.65 25.82 50.09
N ASN A 133 -28.75 27.11 49.74
CA ASN A 133 -28.46 27.58 48.38
C ASN A 133 -26.96 27.58 48.07
N ALA A 134 -26.10 27.90 49.04
CA ALA A 134 -24.65 27.82 48.86
C ALA A 134 -24.16 26.38 48.70
N LEU A 135 -24.68 25.45 49.51
CA LEU A 135 -24.38 24.02 49.45
C LEU A 135 -24.89 23.38 48.14
N LYS A 136 -26.10 23.74 47.69
CA LYS A 136 -26.63 23.28 46.40
C LYS A 136 -25.77 23.74 45.23
N LYS A 137 -25.28 24.99 45.26
CA LYS A 137 -24.38 25.52 44.22
C LYS A 137 -23.03 24.80 44.22
N THR A 138 -22.41 24.56 45.38
CA THR A 138 -21.16 23.78 45.43
C THR A 138 -21.34 22.33 45.03
N LEU A 139 -22.44 21.68 45.43
CA LEU A 139 -22.74 20.31 45.01
C LEU A 139 -22.96 20.21 43.50
N LEU A 140 -23.66 21.19 42.89
CA LEU A 140 -23.85 21.27 41.44
C LEU A 140 -22.52 21.48 40.70
N ILE A 141 -21.63 22.33 41.21
CA ILE A 141 -20.29 22.55 40.61
C ILE A 141 -19.45 21.27 40.73
N ALA A 142 -19.44 20.61 41.89
CA ALA A 142 -18.69 19.37 42.10
C ALA A 142 -19.23 18.22 41.22
N ALA A 143 -20.55 18.08 41.12
CA ALA A 143 -21.18 17.11 40.22
C ALA A 143 -20.88 17.43 38.74
N GLY A 144 -20.86 18.71 38.37
CA GLY A 144 -20.47 19.16 37.03
C GLY A 144 -19.01 18.83 36.71
N LEU A 145 -18.07 19.12 37.61
CA LEU A 145 -16.65 18.79 37.45
C LEU A 145 -16.42 17.28 37.38
N LEU A 146 -17.14 16.50 38.18
CA LEU A 146 -17.12 15.05 38.12
C LEU A 146 -17.61 14.54 36.77
N PHE A 147 -18.76 15.05 36.28
CA PHE A 147 -19.32 14.63 34.99
C PHE A 147 -18.37 14.98 33.84
N ILE A 148 -17.74 16.16 33.88
CA ILE A 148 -16.68 16.54 32.94
C ILE A 148 -15.50 15.57 33.05
N GLY A 149 -15.05 15.23 34.26
CA GLY A 149 -13.96 14.26 34.47
C GLY A 149 -14.28 12.87 33.92
N LEU A 150 -15.51 12.38 34.12
CA LEU A 150 -15.99 11.10 33.58
C LEU A 150 -16.11 11.15 32.05
N ALA A 151 -16.62 12.24 31.48
CA ALA A 151 -16.71 12.42 30.04
C ALA A 151 -15.33 12.48 29.38
N VAL A 152 -14.39 13.22 29.98
CA VAL A 152 -12.99 13.28 29.54
C VAL A 152 -12.35 11.90 29.65
N GLY A 153 -12.53 11.22 30.79
CA GLY A 153 -12.06 9.85 30.99
C GLY A 153 -12.59 8.89 29.93
N TYR A 154 -13.88 8.96 29.61
CA TYR A 154 -14.50 8.17 28.55
C TYR A 154 -13.88 8.46 27.17
N GLN A 155 -13.69 9.72 26.81
CA GLN A 155 -13.04 10.09 25.53
C GLN A 155 -11.59 9.58 25.46
N PHE A 156 -10.85 9.65 26.56
CA PHE A 156 -9.52 9.05 26.65
C PHE A 156 -9.57 7.54 26.42
N ILE A 157 -10.56 6.84 26.98
CA ILE A 157 -10.71 5.39 26.82
C ILE A 157 -11.03 5.04 25.38
N VAL A 158 -12.00 5.71 24.75
CA VAL A 158 -12.36 5.48 23.35
C VAL A 158 -11.13 5.70 22.46
N THR A 159 -10.41 6.80 22.66
CA THR A 159 -9.17 7.10 21.94
C THR A 159 -8.12 6.00 22.17
N TYR A 160 -7.91 5.58 23.42
CA TYR A 160 -6.97 4.49 23.74
C TYR A 160 -7.39 3.15 23.14
N THR A 161 -8.68 2.81 23.12
CA THR A 161 -9.16 1.57 22.49
C THR A 161 -8.94 1.58 20.98
N SER A 162 -9.04 2.75 20.34
CA SER A 162 -8.65 2.89 18.93
C SER A 162 -7.14 2.77 18.68
N LEU A 163 -6.30 2.98 19.70
CA LEU A 163 -4.85 2.72 19.62
C LEU A 163 -4.48 1.24 19.87
N ILE A 164 -5.38 0.46 20.47
CA ILE A 164 -5.19 -0.98 20.69
C ILE A 164 -5.35 -1.73 19.36
N ILE A 165 -6.37 -1.37 18.58
CA ILE A 165 -6.63 -1.93 17.25
C ILE A 165 -5.93 -1.06 16.20
N ASP A 166 -4.90 -1.59 15.58
CA ASP A 166 -4.08 -0.84 14.63
C ASP A 166 -4.59 -1.00 13.19
N HIS A 167 -3.83 -1.66 12.33
CA HIS A 167 -4.14 -1.88 10.92
C HIS A 167 -4.62 -3.31 10.64
N ASN A 168 -5.07 -3.55 9.41
CA ASN A 168 -5.50 -4.85 8.88
C ASN A 168 -4.39 -5.68 8.21
N THR A 169 -3.13 -5.24 8.27
CA THR A 169 -1.99 -6.00 7.73
C THR A 169 -1.69 -7.27 8.51
N VAL A 170 -1.68 -8.42 7.86
CA VAL A 170 -1.44 -9.71 8.50
C VAL A 170 -0.29 -10.46 7.83
N ARG A 171 0.21 -11.50 8.50
CA ARG A 171 1.17 -12.45 7.92
C ARG A 171 0.44 -13.50 7.09
N SER A 172 0.96 -13.79 5.90
CA SER A 172 0.47 -14.89 5.08
C SER A 172 0.78 -16.23 5.73
N LYS A 173 -0.21 -17.12 5.74
CA LYS A 173 -0.10 -18.54 6.07
C LYS A 173 -0.45 -19.40 4.85
N HIS A 174 -0.47 -18.80 3.64
CA HIS A 174 -0.87 -19.53 2.45
C HIS A 174 0.07 -20.74 2.24
N PRO A 175 -0.45 -21.97 2.08
CA PRO A 175 0.40 -23.17 1.95
C PRO A 175 1.18 -23.21 0.63
N LYS A 176 0.78 -22.39 -0.33
CA LYS A 176 1.48 -22.17 -1.60
C LYS A 176 2.18 -20.81 -1.66
N ALA A 177 2.32 -20.08 -0.56
CA ALA A 177 3.10 -18.83 -0.59
C ALA A 177 4.49 -19.11 -1.17
N GLY A 178 4.84 -18.43 -2.25
CA GLY A 178 5.97 -18.78 -3.10
C GLY A 178 5.90 -18.10 -4.45
N ALA A 179 7.02 -18.13 -5.17
CA ALA A 179 7.15 -17.50 -6.48
C ALA A 179 7.01 -18.56 -7.57
N TRP A 180 5.79 -18.74 -8.07
CA TRP A 180 5.45 -19.83 -8.98
C TRP A 180 5.60 -19.42 -10.43
N TYR A 181 6.40 -20.18 -11.17
CA TYR A 181 6.60 -19.97 -12.61
C TYR A 181 6.55 -21.29 -13.36
N PRO A 182 6.04 -21.30 -14.60
CA PRO A 182 6.21 -22.45 -15.47
C PRO A 182 7.70 -22.79 -15.59
N ASP A 183 8.05 -24.06 -15.49
CA ASP A 183 9.42 -24.52 -15.66
C ASP A 183 9.85 -24.43 -17.14
N VAL A 184 10.18 -23.20 -17.57
CA VAL A 184 10.65 -22.87 -18.93
C VAL A 184 12.13 -23.22 -19.13
N LEU A 185 12.85 -23.66 -18.10
CA LEU A 185 14.24 -24.12 -18.28
C LEU A 185 14.30 -25.55 -18.81
N ASN A 186 13.22 -26.30 -18.65
CA ASN A 186 13.10 -27.64 -19.22
C ASN A 186 12.76 -27.53 -20.71
N SER A 187 13.67 -28.00 -21.56
CA SER A 187 13.52 -28.00 -23.02
C SER A 187 12.25 -28.73 -23.48
N HIS A 188 11.82 -29.78 -22.78
CA HIS A 188 10.58 -30.50 -23.09
C HIS A 188 9.34 -29.66 -22.83
N HIS A 189 9.34 -28.84 -21.77
CA HIS A 189 8.24 -27.93 -21.50
C HIS A 189 8.22 -26.76 -22.48
N MET A 190 9.38 -26.21 -22.85
CA MET A 190 9.46 -25.14 -23.86
C MET A 190 8.99 -25.58 -25.25
N ALA A 191 9.24 -26.84 -25.62
CA ALA A 191 8.76 -27.40 -26.89
C ALA A 191 7.23 -27.52 -26.94
N ASN A 192 6.57 -27.53 -25.78
CA ASN A 192 5.12 -27.57 -25.70
C ASN A 192 4.55 -26.14 -25.79
N THR A 193 4.16 -25.74 -27.00
CA THR A 193 3.62 -24.40 -27.28
C THR A 193 2.34 -24.07 -26.49
N SER A 194 1.65 -25.07 -25.93
CA SER A 194 0.43 -24.87 -25.12
C SER A 194 0.63 -24.11 -23.81
N ILE A 195 1.87 -24.01 -23.29
CA ILE A 195 2.16 -23.27 -22.06
C ILE A 195 2.12 -21.76 -22.32
N PHE A 196 2.53 -21.29 -23.51
CA PHE A 196 2.67 -19.87 -23.79
C PHE A 196 1.36 -19.09 -23.70
N PRO A 197 0.22 -19.54 -24.26
CA PRO A 197 -1.04 -18.81 -24.15
C PRO A 197 -1.49 -18.57 -22.70
N VAL A 198 -1.42 -19.60 -21.85
CA VAL A 198 -1.86 -19.52 -20.44
C VAL A 198 -0.96 -18.57 -19.65
N VAL A 199 0.34 -18.63 -19.87
CA VAL A 199 1.31 -17.74 -19.22
C VAL A 199 1.15 -16.31 -19.72
N ASN A 200 0.94 -16.13 -21.02
CA ASN A 200 0.70 -14.83 -21.65
C ASN A 200 -0.58 -14.20 -21.10
N GLU A 201 -1.66 -14.96 -20.99
CA GLU A 201 -2.92 -14.50 -20.39
C GLU A 201 -2.74 -14.10 -18.93
N PHE A 202 -2.07 -14.94 -18.13
CA PHE A 202 -1.79 -14.64 -16.72
C PHE A 202 -0.97 -13.33 -16.56
N GLN A 203 0.10 -13.17 -17.35
CA GLN A 203 0.95 -11.97 -17.30
C GLN A 203 0.23 -10.73 -17.83
N THR A 204 -0.63 -10.89 -18.85
CA THR A 204 -1.45 -9.81 -19.41
C THR A 204 -2.48 -9.33 -18.39
N ASP A 205 -3.15 -10.24 -17.69
CA ASP A 205 -4.09 -9.89 -16.60
C ASP A 205 -3.38 -9.14 -15.47
N LEU A 206 -2.19 -9.60 -15.06
CA LEU A 206 -1.38 -8.91 -14.05
C LEU A 206 -0.98 -7.50 -14.50
N MET A 207 -0.59 -7.36 -15.77
CA MET A 207 -0.28 -6.06 -16.37
C MET A 207 -1.48 -5.12 -16.33
N PHE A 208 -2.66 -5.55 -16.77
CA PHE A 208 -3.84 -4.70 -16.74
C PHE A 208 -4.20 -4.26 -15.32
N LYS A 209 -4.06 -5.15 -14.33
CA LYS A 209 -4.23 -4.82 -12.92
C LYS A 209 -3.21 -3.81 -12.43
N ALA A 210 -1.96 -3.92 -12.86
CA ALA A 210 -0.90 -2.97 -12.52
C ALA A 210 -1.10 -1.60 -13.15
N VAL A 211 -1.50 -1.53 -14.43
CA VAL A 211 -1.84 -0.26 -15.10
C VAL A 211 -3.01 0.41 -14.38
N ALA A 212 -4.10 -0.34 -14.12
CA ALA A 212 -5.27 0.20 -13.41
C ALA A 212 -4.91 0.68 -12.00
N TYR A 213 -4.05 -0.05 -11.29
CA TYR A 213 -3.57 0.36 -9.98
C TYR A 213 -2.68 1.60 -10.06
N ALA A 214 -1.76 1.67 -11.02
CA ALA A 214 -0.91 2.84 -11.23
C ALA A 214 -1.76 4.09 -11.50
N ASP A 215 -2.77 3.98 -12.37
CA ASP A 215 -3.68 5.08 -12.68
C ASP A 215 -4.52 5.55 -11.49
N ALA A 216 -4.90 4.63 -10.59
CA ALA A 216 -5.71 4.96 -9.43
C ALA A 216 -4.86 5.47 -8.26
N CYS A 217 -3.69 4.89 -8.06
CA CYS A 217 -2.96 4.98 -6.80
C CYS A 217 -1.66 5.75 -6.85
N TYR A 218 -1.04 5.94 -8.02
CA TYR A 218 0.20 6.73 -8.14
C TYR A 218 -0.03 8.20 -8.51
N LYS A 219 -1.28 8.66 -8.48
CA LYS A 219 -1.62 10.09 -8.62
C LYS A 219 -1.45 10.84 -7.30
N GLU A 220 -1.25 12.15 -7.39
CA GLU A 220 -1.09 13.03 -6.21
C GLU A 220 -2.37 13.06 -5.35
N ASP A 221 -3.54 12.95 -5.97
CA ASP A 221 -4.87 13.01 -5.34
C ASP A 221 -5.45 11.63 -4.96
N ALA A 222 -4.66 10.56 -5.08
CA ALA A 222 -5.10 9.21 -4.74
C ALA A 222 -5.47 9.08 -3.25
N ARG A 223 -6.65 8.51 -2.97
CA ARG A 223 -7.13 8.25 -1.61
C ARG A 223 -6.52 6.96 -1.07
N ASP A 224 -5.85 7.05 0.08
CA ASP A 224 -5.15 5.90 0.66
C ASP A 224 -6.06 4.69 0.94
N ALA A 225 -7.35 4.93 1.23
CA ALA A 225 -8.33 3.87 1.46
C ALA A 225 -8.62 3.01 0.21
N GLU A 226 -8.48 3.58 -1.00
CA GLU A 226 -8.70 2.87 -2.27
C GLU A 226 -7.45 2.09 -2.70
N CYS A 227 -6.30 2.43 -2.12
CA CYS A 227 -4.98 1.90 -2.47
C CYS A 227 -4.40 0.94 -1.42
N SER A 228 -5.24 0.46 -0.49
CA SER A 228 -4.84 -0.46 0.57
C SER A 228 -4.75 -1.92 0.11
N LEU A 229 -4.28 -2.18 -1.12
CA LEU A 229 -4.09 -3.53 -1.66
C LEU A 229 -2.75 -4.14 -1.22
N PHE A 230 -1.74 -3.30 -1.07
CA PHE A 230 -0.38 -3.69 -0.72
C PHE A 230 -0.01 -3.23 0.69
N TYR A 231 1.09 -3.76 1.23
CA TYR A 231 1.60 -3.35 2.55
C TYR A 231 1.88 -1.84 2.61
N LYS A 232 2.53 -1.29 1.58
CA LYS A 232 2.58 0.14 1.31
C LYS A 232 1.81 0.44 0.03
N PRO A 233 0.82 1.35 0.05
CA PRO A 233 0.02 1.69 -1.12
C PRO A 233 0.86 2.17 -2.31
N ARG A 234 1.86 3.02 -2.05
CA ARG A 234 2.72 3.64 -3.07
C ARG A 234 4.19 3.49 -2.69
N LEU A 235 5.05 3.37 -3.70
CA LEU A 235 6.48 3.53 -3.57
C LEU A 235 6.85 4.97 -3.95
N ASN A 236 7.55 5.67 -3.05
CA ASN A 236 7.96 7.04 -3.31
C ASN A 236 9.03 7.07 -4.41
N TYR A 237 8.98 8.11 -5.24
CA TYR A 237 10.00 8.36 -6.24
C TYR A 237 10.14 9.87 -6.50
N THR A 238 11.23 10.23 -7.16
CA THR A 238 11.57 11.61 -7.52
C THR A 238 11.70 11.74 -9.03
N GLU A 239 11.49 12.96 -9.52
CA GLU A 239 11.53 13.30 -10.93
C GLU A 239 12.57 14.39 -11.19
N LEU A 240 13.40 14.19 -12.22
CA LEU A 240 14.36 15.21 -12.68
C LEU A 240 14.21 15.40 -14.19
N HIS A 241 13.81 16.62 -14.58
CA HIS A 241 13.37 16.96 -15.94
C HIS A 241 14.46 17.41 -16.91
N ASN A 242 15.69 17.63 -16.42
CA ASN A 242 16.82 18.13 -17.21
C ASN A 242 18.10 17.35 -16.91
N ALA A 243 18.06 16.04 -17.09
CA ALA A 243 19.19 15.16 -16.83
C ALA A 243 20.03 14.93 -18.09
N SER A 244 21.29 14.56 -17.89
CA SER A 244 22.17 14.19 -19.00
C SER A 244 21.70 12.91 -19.69
N CYS A 245 21.80 12.89 -21.02
CA CYS A 245 21.55 11.70 -21.84
C CYS A 245 22.33 10.48 -21.31
N PRO A 246 21.68 9.31 -21.12
CA PRO A 246 22.37 8.10 -20.63
C PRO A 246 23.11 7.34 -21.76
N PHE A 247 22.97 7.77 -23.01
CA PHE A 247 23.56 7.16 -24.20
C PHE A 247 24.70 8.05 -24.73
N GLU A 248 25.38 7.64 -25.81
CA GLU A 248 26.34 8.53 -26.48
C GLU A 248 25.67 9.82 -26.98
N GLU A 249 26.44 10.92 -27.01
CA GLU A 249 25.93 12.29 -27.18
C GLU A 249 25.00 12.45 -28.39
N HIS A 250 25.31 11.79 -29.51
CA HIS A 250 24.53 11.87 -30.74
C HIS A 250 23.27 10.99 -30.77
N MET A 251 23.09 10.09 -29.80
CA MET A 251 21.94 9.17 -29.74
C MET A 251 20.68 9.83 -29.18
N CYS A 252 20.82 10.85 -28.34
CA CYS A 252 19.69 11.58 -27.80
C CYS A 252 19.28 12.74 -28.72
N LEU A 253 17.98 12.99 -28.82
CA LEU A 253 17.45 14.13 -29.57
C LEU A 253 17.30 15.36 -28.65
N GLY A 254 17.86 16.49 -29.09
CA GLY A 254 17.76 17.77 -28.39
C GLY A 254 19.05 18.15 -27.66
N GLU A 255 18.92 18.95 -26.60
CA GLU A 255 20.06 19.36 -25.80
C GLU A 255 20.64 18.20 -24.98
N PRO A 256 21.94 18.22 -24.61
CA PRO A 256 22.57 17.15 -23.82
C PRO A 256 21.88 16.84 -22.49
N ASN A 257 21.14 17.81 -21.94
CA ASN A 257 20.42 17.71 -20.66
C ASN A 257 18.89 17.56 -20.82
N ASN A 258 18.42 16.97 -21.92
CA ASN A 258 16.99 16.79 -22.18
C ASN A 258 16.40 15.46 -21.65
N ALA A 259 17.19 14.65 -20.93
CA ALA A 259 16.72 13.37 -20.41
C ALA A 259 15.84 13.54 -19.17
N PHE A 260 14.94 12.57 -18.96
CA PHE A 260 14.02 12.52 -17.85
C PHE A 260 14.36 11.36 -16.92
N VAL A 261 14.65 11.65 -15.64
CA VAL A 261 15.02 10.64 -14.64
C VAL A 261 13.87 10.45 -13.65
N LEU A 262 13.57 9.18 -13.40
CA LEU A 262 12.64 8.70 -12.39
C LEU A 262 13.42 7.79 -11.44
N ASP A 263 13.38 8.09 -10.14
CA ASP A 263 14.24 7.40 -9.17
C ASP A 263 13.54 7.21 -7.82
N THR A 264 13.46 5.97 -7.34
CA THR A 264 12.90 5.64 -6.03
C THR A 264 13.80 6.03 -4.86
N ASP A 265 15.06 6.38 -5.13
CA ASP A 265 16.15 6.31 -4.16
C ASP A 265 16.23 4.89 -3.53
N TRP A 266 17.00 4.73 -2.45
CA TRP A 266 17.10 3.49 -1.71
C TRP A 266 15.90 3.27 -0.79
N ILE A 267 15.09 2.27 -1.11
CA ILE A 267 13.92 1.86 -0.32
C ILE A 267 14.16 0.50 0.33
N ASP A 268 13.79 0.35 1.60
CA ASP A 268 13.85 -0.92 2.32
C ASP A 268 12.82 -1.92 1.77
N ALA A 269 13.21 -3.17 1.50
CA ALA A 269 12.33 -4.22 1.00
C ALA A 269 11.08 -4.48 1.87
N LYS A 270 11.08 -4.07 3.15
CA LYS A 270 9.92 -4.10 4.04
C LYS A 270 8.70 -3.39 3.45
N VAL A 271 8.88 -2.37 2.60
CA VAL A 271 7.74 -1.68 1.96
C VAL A 271 6.92 -2.60 1.04
N LEU A 272 7.54 -3.67 0.53
CA LEU A 272 6.89 -4.70 -0.27
C LEU A 272 6.21 -5.77 0.60
N GLY A 273 6.30 -5.66 1.93
CA GLY A 273 5.72 -6.60 2.88
C GLY A 273 6.67 -7.72 3.32
N ILE A 274 7.97 -7.66 3.00
CA ILE A 274 8.94 -8.67 3.45
C ILE A 274 9.24 -8.46 4.95
N ASN A 275 8.71 -9.32 5.81
CA ASN A 275 8.84 -9.21 7.27
C ASN A 275 10.03 -10.01 7.81
N LYS A 276 11.23 -9.49 7.59
CA LYS A 276 12.49 -9.97 8.19
C LYS A 276 13.11 -8.89 9.06
N GLN A 277 13.94 -9.29 10.02
CA GLN A 277 14.59 -8.33 10.92
C GLN A 277 15.49 -7.39 10.12
N HIS A 278 16.31 -7.98 9.25
CA HIS A 278 17.16 -7.29 8.29
C HIS A 278 16.69 -7.60 6.87
N THR A 279 16.56 -6.56 6.06
CA THR A 279 16.06 -6.64 4.69
C THR A 279 16.95 -5.80 3.80
N CYS A 280 17.21 -6.27 2.59
CA CYS A 280 17.93 -5.48 1.61
C CYS A 280 17.19 -4.17 1.32
N GLN A 281 17.93 -3.20 0.80
CA GLN A 281 17.37 -2.03 0.17
C GLN A 281 17.37 -2.22 -1.34
N PHE A 282 16.46 -1.59 -2.06
CA PHE A 282 16.46 -1.59 -3.52
C PHE A 282 16.28 -0.18 -4.05
N ARG A 283 16.77 0.06 -5.27
CA ARG A 283 16.59 1.29 -6.01
C ARG A 283 16.20 0.96 -7.44
N ALA A 284 15.03 1.45 -7.87
CA ALA A 284 14.60 1.44 -9.25
C ALA A 284 14.86 2.84 -9.83
N ARG A 285 15.66 2.90 -10.88
CA ARG A 285 16.01 4.14 -11.57
C ARG A 285 15.84 3.96 -13.07
N LYS A 286 15.11 4.88 -13.69
CA LYS A 286 14.83 4.92 -15.13
C LYS A 286 15.25 6.27 -15.69
N VAL A 287 16.06 6.28 -16.74
CA VAL A 287 16.53 7.50 -17.43
C VAL A 287 16.09 7.43 -18.88
N CYS A 288 15.12 8.25 -19.28
CA CYS A 288 14.54 8.23 -20.61
C CYS A 288 14.95 9.45 -21.44
N SER A 289 15.16 9.25 -22.75
CA SER A 289 15.35 10.34 -23.71
C SER A 289 14.77 9.97 -25.07
N PRO A 290 14.16 10.93 -25.80
CA PRO A 290 13.89 10.79 -27.23
C PRO A 290 15.18 10.47 -27.98
N LEU A 291 15.09 9.60 -28.99
CA LEU A 291 16.26 9.15 -29.75
C LEU A 291 16.42 9.96 -31.03
N ASN A 292 17.67 10.31 -31.34
CA ASN A 292 18.06 10.73 -32.68
C ASN A 292 18.33 9.47 -33.52
N LEU A 293 17.45 9.23 -34.49
CA LEU A 293 17.52 8.05 -35.35
C LEU A 293 18.15 8.34 -36.72
N GLU A 294 18.70 9.55 -36.93
CA GLU A 294 19.41 9.89 -38.15
C GLU A 294 20.65 8.99 -38.32
N GLY A 295 20.86 8.46 -39.53
CA GLY A 295 21.93 7.47 -39.80
C GLY A 295 21.62 6.04 -39.38
N TYR A 296 20.67 5.82 -38.45
CA TYR A 296 20.25 4.50 -37.97
C TYR A 296 18.99 3.96 -38.64
N ILE A 297 18.38 4.72 -39.56
CA ILE A 297 17.19 4.30 -40.32
C ILE A 297 17.57 4.00 -41.77
N ARG A 298 17.14 2.84 -42.26
CA ARG A 298 17.18 2.50 -43.69
C ARG A 298 15.77 2.35 -44.22
N SER A 299 15.50 2.93 -45.39
CA SER A 299 14.24 2.74 -46.09
C SER A 299 14.49 1.97 -47.38
N ARG A 300 13.61 1.03 -47.69
CA ARG A 300 13.65 0.27 -48.96
C ARG A 300 12.25 0.26 -49.55
N PRO A 301 12.07 0.58 -50.84
CA PRO A 301 10.79 0.36 -51.49
C PRO A 301 10.50 -1.14 -51.50
N THR A 302 9.27 -1.53 -51.19
CA THR A 302 8.83 -2.91 -51.32
C THR A 302 8.61 -3.22 -52.80
N HIS A 303 9.14 -4.34 -53.30
CA HIS A 303 9.01 -4.70 -54.71
C HIS A 303 7.53 -4.87 -55.10
N GLY A 304 7.04 -4.01 -56.01
CA GLY A 304 5.70 -4.13 -56.58
C GLY A 304 4.57 -3.43 -55.78
N SER A 305 4.90 -2.61 -54.78
CA SER A 305 3.93 -1.77 -54.08
C SER A 305 4.50 -0.36 -53.82
N ASP A 306 3.61 0.62 -53.61
CA ASP A 306 3.97 1.97 -53.19
C ASP A 306 4.37 2.05 -51.70
N SER A 307 4.59 0.90 -51.05
CA SER A 307 4.98 0.83 -49.64
C SER A 307 6.49 0.93 -49.48
N VAL A 308 6.89 1.54 -48.36
CA VAL A 308 8.28 1.67 -47.97
C VAL A 308 8.49 0.82 -46.71
N TYR A 309 9.43 -0.11 -46.78
CA TYR A 309 9.94 -0.87 -45.64
C TYR A 309 10.96 -0.02 -44.89
N VAL A 310 10.80 0.10 -43.57
CA VAL A 310 11.68 0.90 -42.72
C VAL A 310 12.40 -0.01 -41.71
N GLU A 311 13.72 0.00 -41.74
CA GLU A 311 14.61 -0.75 -40.86
C GLU A 311 15.27 0.19 -39.84
N TYR A 312 15.28 -0.21 -38.57
CA TYR A 312 15.96 0.48 -37.48
C TYR A 312 17.19 -0.33 -37.03
N MET A 313 18.37 0.27 -37.19
CA MET A 313 19.69 -0.36 -37.03
C MET A 313 20.28 -0.06 -35.64
N LEU A 314 19.54 -0.33 -34.56
CA LEU A 314 19.93 -0.04 -33.17
C LEU A 314 20.58 -1.24 -32.43
N GLY A 315 20.97 -2.29 -33.15
CA GLY A 315 21.49 -3.54 -32.60
C GLY A 315 20.99 -4.79 -33.29
N ASP A 316 21.45 -5.93 -32.80
CA ASP A 316 21.24 -7.25 -33.39
C ASP A 316 20.08 -7.97 -32.67
N GLY A 317 18.84 -7.80 -33.14
CA GLY A 317 17.73 -8.66 -32.71
C GLY A 317 16.31 -8.14 -32.92
N TRP A 318 15.55 -8.93 -33.69
CA TRP A 318 14.07 -9.00 -33.87
C TRP A 318 13.37 -7.92 -34.71
N GLY A 319 13.78 -7.80 -35.98
CA GLY A 319 12.79 -7.68 -37.06
C GLY A 319 12.44 -9.09 -37.58
N ILE A 320 11.23 -9.31 -38.08
CA ILE A 320 10.71 -10.59 -38.64
C ILE A 320 11.57 -11.14 -39.80
N VAL A 321 12.62 -10.45 -40.25
CA VAL A 321 13.46 -10.87 -41.37
C VAL A 321 14.90 -11.18 -40.92
N GLN A 322 15.23 -12.48 -40.94
CA GLN A 322 16.56 -13.02 -40.66
C GLN A 322 17.58 -12.54 -41.71
N GLN A 323 18.38 -11.50 -41.39
CA GLN A 323 19.77 -11.28 -41.87
C GLN A 323 20.30 -9.91 -41.36
N GLY A 324 21.26 -9.89 -40.44
CA GLY A 324 22.10 -8.72 -40.09
C GLY A 324 21.75 -7.93 -38.81
N ASN A 325 22.48 -6.82 -38.61
CA ASN A 325 22.44 -5.92 -37.44
C ASN A 325 21.13 -5.10 -37.32
N LYS A 326 19.99 -5.77 -37.15
CA LYS A 326 18.65 -5.15 -37.16
C LYS A 326 17.94 -5.35 -35.82
N THR A 327 17.43 -4.26 -35.25
CA THR A 327 16.68 -4.30 -33.97
C THR A 327 15.19 -4.36 -34.19
N PHE A 328 14.72 -3.67 -35.23
CA PHE A 328 13.31 -3.64 -35.59
C PHE A 328 13.18 -3.39 -37.09
N GLY A 329 12.26 -4.11 -37.74
CA GLY A 329 11.87 -3.91 -39.13
C GLY A 329 10.35 -3.88 -39.20
N ASP A 330 9.79 -2.80 -39.73
CA ASP A 330 8.34 -2.65 -39.89
C ASP A 330 7.96 -3.06 -41.32
N GLU A 331 7.55 -4.33 -41.50
CA GLU A 331 7.06 -4.87 -42.77
C GLU A 331 5.54 -5.10 -42.66
N VAL A 332 4.78 -4.55 -43.62
CA VAL A 332 3.35 -4.84 -43.72
C VAL A 332 3.19 -6.23 -44.37
N LYS A 333 3.04 -7.24 -43.50
CA LYS A 333 2.70 -8.69 -43.66
C LYS A 333 3.81 -9.76 -43.81
N GLU A 334 3.79 -10.66 -42.79
CA GLU A 334 4.06 -12.13 -42.65
C GLU A 334 5.37 -12.75 -43.20
N ASP A 335 6.04 -13.74 -42.60
CA ASP A 335 6.04 -14.45 -41.30
C ASP A 335 7.33 -15.30 -41.34
N ALA A 336 8.21 -15.31 -40.33
CA ALA A 336 9.42 -16.14 -40.37
C ALA A 336 9.87 -16.71 -39.01
N LEU A 337 10.27 -17.99 -39.08
CA LEU A 337 10.64 -18.90 -37.99
C LEU A 337 11.97 -18.55 -37.29
N PHE A 338 12.11 -19.00 -36.03
CA PHE A 338 13.10 -18.60 -35.01
C PHE A 338 14.49 -19.30 -35.15
N ASN A 339 15.59 -18.57 -34.88
CA ASN A 339 16.92 -19.15 -34.61
C ASN A 339 17.52 -18.56 -33.30
N PRO A 340 17.84 -19.37 -32.26
CA PRO A 340 18.10 -18.90 -30.89
C PRO A 340 19.55 -18.53 -30.50
N SER A 341 20.51 -18.42 -31.43
CA SER A 341 21.94 -18.53 -31.09
C SER A 341 22.80 -17.25 -30.99
N SER A 342 22.27 -16.03 -31.13
CA SER A 342 23.07 -14.80 -30.93
C SER A 342 22.64 -14.02 -29.67
N PRO A 343 23.57 -13.64 -28.76
CA PRO A 343 23.26 -12.72 -27.68
C PRO A 343 22.86 -11.37 -28.30
N ARG A 344 21.58 -11.03 -28.11
CA ARG A 344 20.96 -9.78 -28.55
C ARG A 344 21.79 -8.61 -28.02
N GLN A 345 22.40 -7.83 -28.90
CA GLN A 345 23.24 -6.71 -28.50
C GLN A 345 22.74 -5.44 -29.16
N LEU A 346 22.37 -4.46 -28.34
CA LEU A 346 22.23 -3.08 -28.82
C LEU A 346 23.57 -2.59 -29.38
N ILE A 347 23.49 -1.63 -30.30
CA ILE A 347 24.67 -0.91 -30.76
C ILE A 347 25.47 -0.36 -29.56
N PRO A 348 26.81 -0.31 -29.64
CA PRO A 348 27.66 0.20 -28.57
C PRO A 348 27.18 1.52 -27.95
N GLU A 349 26.68 2.42 -28.78
CA GLU A 349 26.26 3.79 -28.44
C GLU A 349 25.05 3.83 -27.50
N MET A 350 24.26 2.75 -27.45
CA MET A 350 23.12 2.60 -26.54
C MET A 350 23.46 1.79 -25.30
N ARG A 351 24.71 1.33 -25.11
CA ARG A 351 25.08 0.50 -23.97
C ARG A 351 25.22 1.36 -22.72
N VAL A 352 24.45 1.04 -21.69
CA VAL A 352 24.54 1.68 -20.38
C VAL A 352 25.15 0.69 -19.38
N GLN A 353 26.25 1.08 -18.75
CA GLN A 353 26.88 0.24 -17.73
C GLN A 353 25.92 0.04 -16.56
N GLY A 354 25.69 -1.22 -16.18
CA GLY A 354 24.81 -1.55 -15.07
C GLY A 354 23.30 -1.50 -15.39
N GLY A 355 22.93 -0.97 -16.56
CA GLY A 355 21.54 -0.78 -16.96
C GLY A 355 21.07 -1.78 -18.03
N ARG A 356 19.75 -1.84 -18.18
CA ARG A 356 19.07 -2.43 -19.34
C ARG A 356 18.47 -1.30 -20.15
N VAL A 357 18.34 -1.48 -21.46
CA VAL A 357 17.82 -0.42 -22.32
C VAL A 357 16.53 -0.84 -22.98
N THR A 358 15.48 -0.11 -22.61
CA THR A 358 14.13 0.00 -23.16
C THR A 358 14.04 0.79 -24.47
N VAL A 359 13.81 0.25 -25.68
CA VAL A 359 13.51 1.12 -26.85
C VAL A 359 12.04 1.05 -27.19
N TYR A 360 11.36 2.20 -27.19
CA TYR A 360 9.95 2.33 -27.49
C TYR A 360 9.76 2.97 -28.85
N PHE A 361 9.28 2.20 -29.82
CA PHE A 361 8.90 2.70 -31.14
C PHE A 361 7.43 3.12 -31.12
N VAL A 362 7.15 4.38 -31.40
CA VAL A 362 5.81 4.96 -31.36
C VAL A 362 5.39 5.36 -32.77
N ARG A 363 4.26 4.82 -33.23
CA ARG A 363 3.72 5.13 -34.56
C ARG A 363 2.24 5.49 -34.46
N PRO A 364 1.87 6.78 -34.60
CA PRO A 364 0.48 7.16 -34.76
C PRO A 364 0.03 6.84 -36.18
N VAL A 365 -0.61 5.68 -36.37
CA VAL A 365 -1.17 5.28 -37.68
C VAL A 365 -2.55 5.91 -37.85
N SER A 366 -2.73 6.72 -38.89
CA SER A 366 -4.03 7.33 -39.24
C SER A 366 -4.65 8.19 -38.13
N VAL A 367 -3.83 8.82 -37.29
CA VAL A 367 -4.30 9.70 -36.21
C VAL A 367 -4.18 11.16 -36.65
N ALA A 368 -5.29 11.89 -36.58
CA ALA A 368 -5.37 13.33 -36.77
C ALA A 368 -5.45 14.05 -35.41
N TYR A 369 -4.59 15.02 -35.17
CA TYR A 369 -4.55 15.78 -33.93
C TYR A 369 -5.33 17.07 -34.06
N THR A 370 -6.11 17.40 -33.03
CA THR A 370 -6.91 18.64 -32.96
C THR A 370 -6.08 19.90 -32.75
N ARG A 371 -4.80 19.75 -32.36
CA ARG A 371 -3.83 20.84 -32.16
C ARG A 371 -2.44 20.38 -32.60
N SER A 372 -1.59 21.33 -32.97
CA SER A 372 -0.20 21.03 -33.30
C SER A 372 0.56 20.52 -32.08
N SER A 373 1.47 19.57 -32.30
CA SER A 373 2.39 19.05 -31.28
C SER A 373 3.82 19.16 -31.77
N SER A 374 4.69 19.71 -30.92
CA SER A 374 6.15 19.73 -31.09
C SER A 374 6.85 18.66 -30.26
N ASP A 375 6.10 17.76 -29.63
CA ASP A 375 6.67 16.63 -28.90
C ASP A 375 7.48 15.75 -29.87
N PRO A 376 8.74 15.40 -29.56
CA PRO A 376 9.61 14.66 -30.48
C PRO A 376 9.14 13.22 -30.76
N VAL A 377 8.38 12.63 -29.85
CA VAL A 377 7.82 11.27 -29.98
C VAL A 377 6.42 11.32 -30.59
N PHE A 378 5.63 12.35 -30.26
CA PHE A 378 4.28 12.56 -30.79
C PHE A 378 4.18 13.83 -31.65
N PRO A 379 4.99 13.98 -32.73
CA PRO A 379 4.95 15.19 -33.54
C PRO A 379 3.67 15.24 -34.35
N ALA A 380 3.06 16.42 -34.41
CA ALA A 380 1.87 16.69 -35.22
C ALA A 380 1.95 18.13 -35.74
N THR A 381 2.70 18.34 -36.83
CA THR A 381 3.00 19.68 -37.36
C THR A 381 2.46 19.89 -38.77
N LEU A 382 2.16 18.82 -39.51
CA LEU A 382 1.66 18.92 -40.87
C LEU A 382 0.15 19.23 -40.84
N THR A 383 -0.25 20.36 -41.42
CA THR A 383 -1.67 20.69 -41.58
C THR A 383 -2.17 20.22 -42.94
N THR A 384 -3.34 19.57 -42.98
CA THR A 384 -4.02 19.30 -44.26
C THR A 384 -5.03 20.41 -44.55
N VAL A 385 -4.95 21.01 -45.73
CA VAL A 385 -5.88 22.07 -46.19
C VAL A 385 -7.18 21.46 -46.74
N THR A 386 -7.31 20.13 -46.69
CA THR A 386 -8.36 19.38 -47.39
C THR A 386 -9.65 19.31 -46.56
N SER A 387 -10.48 20.35 -46.67
CA SER A 387 -11.96 20.33 -46.67
C SER A 387 -12.77 20.13 -45.38
N MET A 388 -12.20 19.88 -44.21
CA MET A 388 -12.96 20.10 -42.96
C MET A 388 -12.68 21.53 -42.49
N ASP A 389 -13.64 22.42 -42.76
CA ASP A 389 -13.82 23.79 -42.28
C ASP A 389 -12.55 24.56 -41.89
N ARG A 390 -12.23 25.68 -42.58
CA ARG A 390 -11.01 26.50 -42.36
C ARG A 390 -10.75 26.90 -40.90
N ASN A 391 -11.76 26.76 -40.05
CA ASN A 391 -11.74 27.09 -38.63
C ASN A 391 -11.15 25.98 -37.73
N PHE A 392 -10.98 24.74 -38.21
CA PHE A 392 -10.52 23.61 -37.39
C PHE A 392 -9.43 22.79 -38.11
N PRO A 393 -8.21 23.31 -38.23
CA PRO A 393 -7.12 22.59 -38.87
C PRO A 393 -6.80 21.31 -38.10
N LEU A 394 -6.64 20.21 -38.84
CA LEU A 394 -6.15 18.93 -38.32
C LEU A 394 -4.66 18.81 -38.60
N TYR A 395 -3.94 18.30 -37.61
CA TYR A 395 -2.50 18.13 -37.65
C TYR A 395 -2.15 16.64 -37.75
N TYR A 396 -1.13 16.32 -38.53
CA TYR A 396 -0.66 14.95 -38.74
C TYR A 396 0.82 14.84 -38.41
N ASN A 397 1.25 13.62 -38.08
CA ASN A 397 2.66 13.32 -37.95
C ASN A 397 3.33 13.48 -39.34
N PRO A 398 4.32 14.38 -39.50
CA PRO A 398 5.01 14.56 -40.77
C PRO A 398 5.85 13.33 -41.16
N HIS A 399 6.16 12.45 -40.21
CA HIS A 399 6.93 11.25 -40.42
C HIS A 399 6.02 10.07 -40.75
N GLN A 400 6.27 9.42 -41.88
CA GLN A 400 5.60 8.16 -42.27
C GLN A 400 6.16 6.93 -41.54
N ARG A 401 6.97 7.13 -40.50
CA ARG A 401 7.73 6.11 -39.77
C ARG A 401 7.56 6.29 -38.27
N SER A 402 7.85 5.26 -37.49
CA SER A 402 7.86 5.34 -36.03
C SER A 402 8.93 6.33 -35.56
N THR A 403 8.56 7.19 -34.62
CA THR A 403 9.49 7.90 -33.75
C THR A 403 9.93 6.93 -32.65
N ALA A 404 10.98 7.29 -31.88
CA ALA A 404 11.36 6.49 -30.75
C ALA A 404 11.90 7.32 -29.59
N PHE A 405 11.74 6.79 -28.40
CA PHE A 405 12.52 7.17 -27.23
C PHE A 405 13.05 5.89 -26.58
N ALA A 406 14.12 6.02 -25.80
CA ALA A 406 14.65 4.90 -25.04
C ALA A 406 14.84 5.26 -23.58
N CYS A 407 14.79 4.23 -22.74
CA CYS A 407 14.97 4.33 -21.31
C CYS A 407 16.09 3.39 -20.87
N ALA A 408 17.06 3.92 -20.12
CA ALA A 408 18.05 3.14 -19.41
C ALA A 408 17.54 2.84 -18.00
N ASP A 409 17.23 1.58 -17.76
CA ASP A 409 16.64 1.06 -16.54
C ASP A 409 17.69 0.37 -15.69
N SER A 410 17.74 0.70 -14.42
CA SER A 410 18.56 -0.01 -13.44
C SER A 410 17.70 -0.37 -12.24
N PHE A 411 17.85 -1.62 -11.79
CA PHE A 411 17.32 -2.08 -10.53
C PHE A 411 18.53 -2.58 -9.74
N THR A 412 18.81 -1.94 -8.61
CA THR A 412 19.96 -2.32 -7.77
C THR A 412 19.45 -2.70 -6.40
N ILE A 413 19.98 -3.79 -5.86
CA ILE A 413 19.70 -4.27 -4.50
C ILE A 413 20.97 -4.06 -3.67
N ARG A 414 20.85 -3.47 -2.50
CA ARG A 414 21.94 -3.15 -1.60
C ARG A 414 21.75 -3.83 -0.25
N HIS A 415 22.86 -4.30 0.31
CA HIS A 415 22.87 -4.87 1.65
C HIS A 415 22.46 -3.81 2.70
N SER A 416 21.74 -4.22 3.76
CA SER A 416 21.19 -3.26 4.73
C SER A 416 22.25 -2.53 5.57
N THR A 417 23.31 -3.24 5.98
CA THR A 417 24.42 -2.71 6.77
C THR A 417 25.69 -2.44 5.95
N HIS A 418 25.99 -3.28 4.96
CA HIS A 418 27.20 -3.17 4.14
C HIS A 418 26.90 -2.47 2.81
N HIS A 419 26.70 -1.15 2.82
CA HIS A 419 26.24 -0.39 1.65
C HIS A 419 27.11 -0.49 0.38
N HIS A 420 28.36 -0.97 0.48
CA HIS A 420 29.23 -1.22 -0.68
C HIS A 420 28.87 -2.53 -1.42
N LEU A 421 28.11 -3.43 -0.79
CA LEU A 421 27.61 -4.64 -1.40
C LEU A 421 26.31 -4.33 -2.14
N GLU A 422 26.46 -4.13 -3.43
CA GLU A 422 25.36 -3.89 -4.36
C GLU A 422 25.28 -5.03 -5.38
N TRP A 423 24.06 -5.42 -5.70
CA TRP A 423 23.76 -6.46 -6.65
C TRP A 423 22.71 -5.96 -7.64
N GLN A 424 22.98 -6.14 -8.93
CA GLN A 424 22.06 -5.78 -10.00
C GLN A 424 21.45 -7.06 -10.57
N PRO A 425 20.13 -7.28 -10.46
CA PRO A 425 19.51 -8.48 -10.97
C PRO A 425 19.77 -8.65 -12.46
N ARG A 426 20.46 -9.73 -12.81
CA ARG A 426 20.69 -10.16 -14.18
C ARG A 426 20.46 -11.65 -14.26
N TYR A 427 19.69 -12.08 -15.25
CA TYR A 427 19.37 -13.48 -15.47
C TYR A 427 20.60 -14.40 -15.55
N GLN A 428 21.74 -13.86 -16.02
CA GLN A 428 22.96 -14.62 -16.29
C GLN A 428 23.96 -14.68 -15.13
N ASN A 429 23.74 -13.97 -14.02
CA ASN A 429 24.74 -13.87 -12.94
C ASN A 429 24.11 -14.08 -11.55
N LEU A 430 23.60 -15.29 -11.32
CA LEU A 430 23.17 -15.70 -9.98
C LEU A 430 24.35 -16.07 -9.08
N THR A 431 25.53 -16.37 -9.64
CA THR A 431 26.74 -16.73 -8.89
C THR A 431 27.22 -15.61 -7.98
N SER A 432 27.00 -14.33 -8.32
CA SER A 432 27.34 -13.21 -7.43
C SER A 432 26.43 -13.13 -6.18
N LEU A 433 25.33 -13.89 -6.13
CA LEU A 433 24.55 -14.03 -4.89
C LEU A 433 25.24 -14.94 -3.87
N GLU A 434 26.23 -15.73 -4.30
CA GLU A 434 27.03 -16.60 -3.43
C GLU A 434 28.23 -15.84 -2.79
N ASP A 435 28.39 -14.55 -3.08
CA ASP A 435 29.41 -13.72 -2.46
C ASP A 435 29.29 -13.77 -0.92
N ALA A 436 30.42 -13.96 -0.24
CA ALA A 436 30.49 -14.13 1.22
C ALA A 436 29.91 -12.95 2.04
N GLY A 437 29.57 -11.83 1.39
CA GLY A 437 28.88 -10.71 2.01
C GLY A 437 27.40 -10.98 2.31
N TRP A 438 26.72 -11.88 1.59
CA TRP A 438 25.29 -12.18 1.77
C TRP A 438 25.04 -13.36 2.73
N THR A 439 25.65 -13.31 3.90
CA THR A 439 25.63 -14.43 4.88
C THR A 439 24.45 -14.40 5.84
N SER A 440 23.82 -13.24 6.03
CA SER A 440 22.65 -13.09 6.91
C SER A 440 21.42 -13.77 6.28
N PRO A 441 20.85 -14.83 6.90
CA PRO A 441 19.72 -15.56 6.32
C PRO A 441 18.51 -14.68 6.00
N ASP A 442 18.30 -13.64 6.81
CA ASP A 442 17.22 -12.68 6.64
C ASP A 442 17.42 -11.80 5.39
N GLU A 443 18.64 -11.31 5.18
CA GLU A 443 18.98 -10.51 4.00
C GLU A 443 18.99 -11.36 2.74
N THR A 444 19.60 -12.55 2.77
CA THR A 444 19.58 -13.51 1.65
C THR A 444 18.14 -13.86 1.26
N THR A 445 17.26 -14.07 2.25
CA THR A 445 15.82 -14.28 1.98
C THR A 445 15.21 -13.09 1.25
N SER A 446 15.43 -11.88 1.75
CA SER A 446 14.88 -10.67 1.12
C SER A 446 15.45 -10.41 -0.28
N LEU A 447 16.74 -10.71 -0.49
CA LEU A 447 17.45 -10.61 -1.76
C LEU A 447 16.83 -11.53 -2.81
N HIS A 448 16.60 -12.80 -2.48
CA HIS A 448 15.98 -13.75 -3.42
C HIS A 448 14.52 -13.39 -3.73
N ILE A 449 13.75 -12.94 -2.73
CA ILE A 449 12.38 -12.47 -2.97
C ILE A 449 12.39 -11.25 -3.89
N LEU A 450 13.19 -10.22 -3.60
CA LEU A 450 13.33 -9.03 -4.46
C LEU A 450 13.79 -9.39 -5.88
N ASN A 451 14.80 -10.24 -5.99
CA ASN A 451 15.33 -10.72 -7.26
C ASN A 451 14.22 -11.32 -8.12
N ILE A 452 13.48 -12.28 -7.58
CA ILE A 452 12.44 -12.99 -8.33
C ILE A 452 11.28 -12.03 -8.66
N THR A 453 10.89 -11.18 -7.70
CA THR A 453 9.85 -10.16 -7.88
C THR A 453 10.18 -9.20 -9.03
N GLN A 454 11.47 -8.87 -9.24
CA GLN A 454 11.91 -8.00 -10.33
C GLN A 454 12.19 -8.75 -11.65
N LEU A 455 12.77 -9.95 -11.59
CA LEU A 455 13.16 -10.69 -12.79
C LEU A 455 11.94 -11.12 -13.62
N ALA A 456 10.89 -11.57 -12.96
CA ALA A 456 9.67 -12.02 -13.61
C ALA A 456 9.04 -10.97 -14.54
N PRO A 457 8.68 -9.76 -14.06
CA PRO A 457 8.13 -8.74 -14.94
C PRO A 457 9.14 -8.39 -16.03
N SER A 458 10.42 -8.23 -15.71
CA SER A 458 11.40 -7.83 -16.71
C SER A 458 11.57 -8.83 -17.88
N TYR A 459 11.37 -10.13 -17.64
CA TYR A 459 11.48 -11.17 -18.66
C TYR A 459 10.19 -11.35 -19.46
N PHE A 460 9.04 -11.37 -18.79
CA PHE A 460 7.77 -11.64 -19.44
C PHE A 460 7.18 -10.41 -20.12
N LEU A 461 7.28 -9.22 -19.53
CA LEU A 461 6.72 -7.99 -20.10
C LEU A 461 7.37 -7.60 -21.42
N SER A 462 8.67 -7.81 -21.54
CA SER A 462 9.40 -7.53 -22.79
C SER A 462 9.03 -8.47 -23.95
N ARG A 463 8.27 -9.54 -23.69
CA ARG A 463 7.92 -10.56 -24.70
C ARG A 463 6.44 -10.73 -24.96
N TYR A 464 5.60 -10.50 -23.96
CA TYR A 464 4.23 -11.05 -23.93
C TYR A 464 3.15 -10.02 -23.56
N ALA A 465 3.52 -8.84 -23.05
CA ALA A 465 2.54 -7.84 -22.65
C ALA A 465 2.25 -6.85 -23.79
N ASP A 466 0.97 -6.47 -23.92
CA ASP A 466 0.56 -5.35 -24.76
C ASP A 466 1.09 -4.03 -24.16
N MET A 467 2.27 -3.61 -24.65
CA MET A 467 2.95 -2.41 -24.17
C MET A 467 2.14 -1.13 -24.46
N SER A 468 1.12 -1.18 -25.34
CA SER A 468 0.30 0.01 -25.63
C SER A 468 -0.50 0.48 -24.42
N ALA A 469 -0.86 -0.43 -23.50
CA ALA A 469 -1.57 -0.09 -22.26
C ALA A 469 -0.72 0.78 -21.31
N HIS A 470 0.61 0.77 -21.46
CA HIS A 470 1.52 1.59 -20.67
C HIS A 470 1.47 3.06 -21.11
N PHE A 471 0.87 3.36 -22.26
CA PHE A 471 0.80 4.71 -22.78
C PHE A 471 -0.52 5.39 -22.41
N ASP A 472 -0.48 6.69 -22.14
CA ASP A 472 -1.64 7.56 -21.98
C ASP A 472 -2.12 8.14 -23.31
N ALA A 473 -1.22 8.35 -24.28
CA ALA A 473 -1.58 8.86 -25.60
C ALA A 473 -2.75 8.11 -26.27
N PRO A 474 -2.83 6.75 -26.25
CA PRO A 474 -3.97 6.03 -26.83
C PRO A 474 -5.32 6.39 -26.21
N ARG A 475 -5.37 6.78 -24.93
CA ARG A 475 -6.62 7.17 -24.25
C ARG A 475 -7.20 8.50 -24.77
N ARG A 476 -6.36 9.31 -25.43
CA ARG A 476 -6.76 10.58 -26.03
C ARG A 476 -7.34 10.40 -27.43
N ILE A 477 -7.26 9.20 -27.99
CA ILE A 477 -7.72 8.89 -29.34
C ILE A 477 -9.19 8.45 -29.29
N GLY A 478 -10.05 9.23 -29.92
CA GLY A 478 -11.44 8.88 -30.22
C GLY A 478 -11.60 8.65 -31.73
N SER A 479 -11.86 7.40 -32.13
CA SER A 479 -11.87 6.99 -33.54
C SER A 479 -10.50 7.25 -34.21
N PHE A 480 -10.39 8.21 -35.13
CA PHE A 480 -9.14 8.62 -35.77
C PHE A 480 -8.66 10.01 -35.34
N TYR A 481 -9.34 10.64 -34.37
CA TYR A 481 -8.97 11.95 -33.83
C TYR A 481 -8.32 11.81 -32.46
N SER A 482 -7.22 12.54 -32.22
CA SER A 482 -6.61 12.67 -30.90
C SER A 482 -6.92 14.04 -30.30
N ALA A 483 -7.29 14.04 -29.02
CA ALA A 483 -7.28 15.25 -28.22
C ALA A 483 -5.86 15.85 -28.15
N GLN A 484 -5.75 17.08 -27.65
CA GLN A 484 -4.45 17.73 -27.51
C GLN A 484 -3.50 16.84 -26.67
N VAL A 485 -2.32 16.55 -27.22
CA VAL A 485 -1.19 15.98 -26.47
C VAL A 485 -0.41 17.07 -25.77
N ASP A 486 0.20 16.73 -24.62
CA ASP A 486 1.03 17.68 -23.89
C ASP A 486 2.34 17.97 -24.64
N LYS A 487 2.96 19.13 -24.36
CA LYS A 487 4.22 19.54 -25.03
C LYS A 487 5.36 18.55 -24.83
N GLU A 488 5.37 17.87 -23.69
CA GLU A 488 6.32 16.83 -23.32
C GLU A 488 5.56 15.54 -22.98
N GLN A 489 4.61 15.16 -23.84
CA GLN A 489 3.84 13.93 -23.72
C GLN A 489 4.75 12.73 -23.48
N TRP A 490 5.90 12.63 -24.14
CA TRP A 490 6.85 11.52 -23.94
C TRP A 490 7.32 11.36 -22.48
N LYS A 491 7.43 12.46 -21.71
CA LYS A 491 7.76 12.40 -20.27
C LYS A 491 6.59 11.85 -19.44
N LEU A 492 5.35 12.18 -19.82
CA LEU A 492 4.15 11.59 -19.21
C LEU A 492 4.10 10.08 -19.46
N GLU A 493 4.45 9.64 -20.68
CA GLU A 493 4.53 8.21 -21.01
C GLU A 493 5.62 7.52 -20.20
N ALA A 494 6.82 8.10 -20.12
CA ALA A 494 7.91 7.56 -19.33
C ALA A 494 7.55 7.45 -17.83
N ARG A 495 6.88 8.47 -17.27
CA ARG A 495 6.35 8.45 -15.90
C ARG A 495 5.37 7.30 -15.73
N LYS A 496 4.38 7.18 -16.62
CA LYS A 496 3.35 6.13 -16.56
C LYS A 496 3.95 4.73 -16.62
N ILE A 497 4.90 4.51 -17.54
CA ILE A 497 5.65 3.26 -17.66
C ILE A 497 6.33 2.94 -16.32
N PHE A 498 7.03 3.91 -15.72
CA PHE A 498 7.73 3.71 -14.45
C PHE A 498 6.80 3.40 -13.29
N VAL A 499 5.71 4.15 -13.10
CA VAL A 499 4.76 3.85 -12.01
C VAL A 499 4.02 2.53 -12.22
N THR A 500 3.81 2.12 -13.47
CA THR A 500 3.27 0.80 -13.81
C THR A 500 4.27 -0.30 -13.43
N GLU A 501 5.57 -0.11 -13.68
CA GLU A 501 6.62 -1.04 -13.23
C GLU A 501 6.71 -1.13 -11.70
N LEU A 502 6.54 -0.01 -10.98
CA LEU A 502 6.47 -0.02 -9.51
C LEU A 502 5.23 -0.76 -9.00
N ALA A 503 4.08 -0.57 -9.65
CA ALA A 503 2.87 -1.32 -9.34
C ALA A 503 3.05 -2.82 -9.61
N LEU A 504 3.70 -3.20 -10.71
CA LEU A 504 4.04 -4.60 -11.02
C LEU A 504 4.96 -5.21 -9.96
N LEU A 505 5.96 -4.48 -9.51
CA LEU A 505 6.83 -4.92 -8.42
C LEU A 505 6.02 -5.23 -7.14
N GLN A 506 5.05 -4.37 -6.79
CA GLN A 506 4.15 -4.61 -5.66
C GLN A 506 3.21 -5.81 -5.91
N TYR A 507 2.67 -5.95 -7.11
CA TYR A 507 1.83 -7.09 -7.51
C TYR A 507 2.59 -8.41 -7.43
N HIS A 508 3.79 -8.53 -7.97
CA HIS A 508 4.59 -9.75 -7.86
C HIS A 508 4.94 -10.09 -6.41
N SER A 509 5.14 -9.09 -5.55
CA SER A 509 5.34 -9.33 -4.12
C SER A 509 4.05 -9.88 -3.47
N HIS A 510 2.90 -9.34 -3.88
CA HIS A 510 1.59 -9.85 -3.51
C HIS A 510 1.31 -11.26 -4.06
N GLU A 511 1.80 -11.59 -5.25
CA GLU A 511 1.75 -12.94 -5.83
C GLU A 511 2.54 -13.92 -4.98
N VAL A 512 3.76 -13.57 -4.57
CA VAL A 512 4.58 -14.39 -3.65
C VAL A 512 3.82 -14.66 -2.35
N THR A 513 3.12 -13.67 -1.84
CA THR A 513 2.32 -13.77 -0.62
C THR A 513 1.19 -14.80 -0.72
N HIS A 514 0.51 -14.84 -1.87
CA HIS A 514 -0.67 -15.68 -2.12
C HIS A 514 -0.35 -16.97 -2.88
N GLY A 515 0.88 -17.13 -3.37
CA GLY A 515 1.23 -18.23 -4.26
C GLY A 515 0.56 -18.16 -5.61
N LEU A 516 0.27 -16.96 -6.14
CA LEU A 516 -0.35 -16.85 -7.46
C LEU A 516 0.55 -17.52 -8.51
N GLY A 517 -0.08 -18.16 -9.49
CA GLY A 517 0.63 -18.97 -10.50
C GLY A 517 0.86 -20.43 -10.11
N TYR A 518 0.56 -20.88 -8.88
CA TYR A 518 0.77 -22.28 -8.47
C TYR A 518 -0.01 -23.32 -9.29
N ASN A 519 -1.10 -22.89 -9.95
CA ASN A 519 -1.92 -23.72 -10.84
C ASN A 519 -1.47 -23.67 -12.31
N LEU A 520 -0.44 -22.90 -12.65
CA LEU A 520 0.05 -22.85 -14.02
C LEU A 520 0.60 -24.23 -14.43
N PRO A 521 0.50 -24.61 -15.71
CA PRO A 521 1.09 -25.84 -16.20
C PRO A 521 2.58 -25.91 -15.88
N HIS A 522 3.01 -27.00 -15.22
CA HIS A 522 4.40 -27.21 -14.81
C HIS A 522 4.96 -26.10 -13.91
N ALA A 523 4.10 -25.47 -13.10
CA ALA A 523 4.52 -24.45 -12.15
C ALA A 523 5.49 -25.04 -11.11
N ILE A 524 6.63 -24.38 -10.95
CA ILE A 524 7.61 -24.63 -9.90
C ILE A 524 7.74 -23.39 -9.03
N ASN A 525 7.87 -23.59 -7.72
CA ASN A 525 8.19 -22.50 -6.80
C ASN A 525 9.70 -22.25 -6.85
N ILE A 526 10.12 -21.13 -7.42
CA ILE A 526 11.54 -20.80 -7.57
C ILE A 526 12.19 -20.56 -6.19
N LEU A 527 11.44 -20.07 -5.19
CA LEU A 527 11.96 -19.84 -3.84
C LEU A 527 12.35 -21.13 -3.11
N ASP A 528 11.68 -22.25 -3.41
CA ASP A 528 12.00 -23.55 -2.79
C ASP A 528 13.41 -24.02 -3.20
N LYS A 529 13.90 -23.64 -4.38
CA LYS A 529 15.27 -23.95 -4.82
C LYS A 529 16.34 -23.27 -3.95
N PHE A 530 15.97 -22.19 -3.26
CA PHE A 530 16.83 -21.46 -2.33
C PHE A 530 16.52 -21.80 -0.87
N GLY A 531 15.66 -22.80 -0.61
CA GLY A 531 15.24 -23.16 0.75
C GLY A 531 14.37 -22.10 1.43
N ILE A 532 13.75 -21.19 0.66
CA ILE A 532 12.96 -20.09 1.19
C ILE A 532 11.47 -20.45 1.15
N ASN A 533 10.87 -20.56 2.33
CA ASN A 533 9.41 -20.65 2.46
C ASN A 533 8.82 -19.25 2.70
N ALA A 534 8.10 -18.70 1.73
CA ALA A 534 7.50 -17.36 1.85
C ALA A 534 6.34 -17.30 2.85
N SER A 535 5.80 -18.45 3.27
CA SER A 535 4.75 -18.54 4.29
C SER A 535 5.25 -18.00 5.62
N GLY A 536 4.51 -17.05 6.19
CA GLY A 536 4.86 -16.31 7.39
C GLY A 536 5.87 -15.18 7.17
N ILE A 537 6.51 -15.07 6.00
CA ILE A 537 7.49 -14.01 5.75
C ILE A 537 6.83 -12.78 5.15
N MET A 538 5.77 -12.95 4.37
CA MET A 538 5.11 -11.84 3.67
C MET A 538 3.95 -11.25 4.48
N LEU A 539 3.84 -9.92 4.45
CA LEU A 539 2.76 -9.12 5.01
C LEU A 539 1.86 -8.56 3.92
N PHE A 540 0.56 -8.56 4.17
CA PHE A 540 -0.43 -7.97 3.27
C PHE A 540 -1.67 -7.50 4.04
N PRO A 541 -2.39 -6.49 3.54
CA PRO A 541 -3.66 -6.09 4.11
C PRO A 541 -4.73 -7.16 3.88
N ALA A 542 -5.40 -7.59 4.94
CA ALA A 542 -6.49 -8.56 4.88
C ALA A 542 -7.78 -7.96 5.49
N PRO A 543 -8.77 -7.55 4.66
CA PRO A 543 -10.07 -7.13 5.14
C PRO A 543 -10.72 -8.21 6.05
N GLY A 544 -11.39 -7.78 7.12
CA GLY A 544 -11.96 -8.68 8.12
C GLY A 544 -10.98 -9.17 9.20
N TRP A 545 -9.73 -8.68 9.19
CA TRP A 545 -8.73 -8.96 10.22
C TRP A 545 -8.23 -7.67 10.86
N LYS A 546 -7.85 -7.77 12.14
CA LYS A 546 -7.34 -6.66 12.94
C LYS A 546 -6.14 -7.12 13.76
N ASN A 547 -5.16 -6.24 13.91
CA ASN A 547 -4.05 -6.46 14.82
C ASN A 547 -4.25 -5.72 16.12
N ILE A 548 -3.97 -6.41 17.22
CA ILE A 548 -3.95 -5.85 18.56
C ILE A 548 -2.50 -5.66 19.00
N LYS A 549 -2.10 -4.42 19.30
CA LYS A 549 -0.76 -4.11 19.83
C LYS A 549 -0.61 -4.69 21.23
N VAL A 550 0.32 -5.64 21.41
CA VAL A 550 0.52 -6.35 22.69
C VAL A 550 0.95 -5.40 23.79
N SER A 551 1.86 -4.47 23.51
CA SER A 551 2.33 -3.48 24.48
C SER A 551 1.19 -2.58 24.95
N THR A 552 0.35 -2.08 24.04
CA THR A 552 -0.81 -1.25 24.37
C THR A 552 -1.85 -2.03 25.17
N LEU A 553 -2.14 -3.28 24.79
CA LEU A 553 -3.05 -4.16 25.52
C LEU A 553 -2.56 -4.42 26.95
N LEU A 554 -1.28 -4.76 27.12
CA LEU A 554 -0.69 -4.99 28.45
C LEU A 554 -0.68 -3.72 29.29
N GLY A 555 -0.29 -2.58 28.71
CA GLY A 555 -0.32 -1.28 29.39
C GLY A 555 -1.73 -0.93 29.89
N PHE A 556 -2.75 -1.20 29.08
CA PHE A 556 -4.15 -1.02 29.44
C PHE A 556 -4.59 -1.94 30.59
N LEU A 557 -4.25 -3.23 30.53
CA LEU A 557 -4.60 -4.19 31.58
C LEU A 557 -3.91 -3.82 32.90
N CYS A 558 -2.63 -3.42 32.86
CA CYS A 558 -1.90 -2.94 34.02
C CYS A 558 -2.56 -1.70 34.65
N ALA A 559 -3.02 -0.75 33.83
CA ALA A 559 -3.73 0.44 34.32
C ALA A 559 -5.06 0.08 35.01
N CYS A 560 -5.82 -0.86 34.46
CA CYS A 560 -7.05 -1.36 35.07
C CYS A 560 -6.76 -2.04 36.42
N ILE A 561 -5.75 -2.92 36.48
CA ILE A 561 -5.33 -3.59 37.71
C ILE A 561 -4.89 -2.55 38.76
N ALA A 562 -4.10 -1.54 38.36
CA ALA A 562 -3.68 -0.47 39.27
C ALA A 562 -4.88 0.28 39.88
N CYS A 563 -5.91 0.59 39.08
CA CYS A 563 -7.14 1.21 39.59
C CYS A 563 -7.84 0.33 40.63
N TRP A 564 -7.87 -0.98 40.41
CA TRP A 564 -8.46 -1.94 41.35
C TRP A 564 -7.65 -2.09 42.63
N VAL A 565 -6.33 -2.10 42.55
CA VAL A 565 -5.44 -2.15 43.72
C VAL A 565 -5.57 -0.87 44.54
N LEU A 566 -5.66 0.30 43.90
CA LEU A 566 -5.90 1.58 44.57
C LEU A 566 -7.27 1.61 45.27
N ASP A 567 -8.34 1.11 44.61
CA ASP A 567 -9.65 0.92 45.25
C ASP A 567 -9.55 0.02 46.49
N TYR A 568 -8.85 -1.10 46.37
CA TYR A 568 -8.66 -2.03 47.47
C TYR A 568 -7.93 -1.38 48.65
N ILE A 569 -6.80 -0.70 48.42
CA ILE A 569 -6.03 -0.02 49.47
C ILE A 569 -6.88 1.07 50.14
N SER A 570 -7.66 1.82 49.38
CA SER A 570 -8.55 2.88 49.92
C SER A 570 -9.65 2.37 50.86
N LYS A 571 -9.91 1.06 50.89
CA LYS A 571 -10.89 0.46 51.82
C LYS A 571 -10.30 0.19 53.20
N TYR A 572 -8.98 0.12 53.32
CA TYR A 572 -8.28 -0.16 54.58
C TYR A 572 -7.76 1.10 55.28
N TRP A 573 -7.81 2.23 54.59
CA TRP A 573 -7.54 3.57 55.12
C TRP A 573 -8.87 4.29 55.38
#